data_AF-A0A8S0UB11-F1
#
_entry.id   AF-A0A8S0UB11-F1
#
_cell.length_a   1.000
_cell.length_b   1.000
_cell.length_c   1.000
_cell.angle_alpha   90.00
_cell.angle_beta   90.00
_cell.angle_gamma   90.00
#
_symmetry.space_group_name_H-M   'P 1'
#
loop_
_entity.id
_entity.type
_entity.pdbx_description
1 polymer ?
#
loop_
_entity_poly.entity_id
_entity_poly.type
_entity_poly.pdbx_seq_one_letter_code
_entity_poly.pdbx_strand_id
1 'polypeptide(L)'
;MGDEKSETMVGVIGNSSRERDRELLIPVADSVDHHHHHHHDDSSETSSSASHHNTGRETFYKVVRSWASKKFMTGCVILFPIAITFYITWWFIHLVDGFFSPVYVHLGIDIFGLGFVTSITFIFLVGVFMSSWLGASVLSLGEWFIKRMPFVRHIYNASKQISTAISPDQNTQAFKEVAIIRHPRIGEYAIGFITSSVTLQNYTAEEELCCVYVPTNHLYIGDIFLVNANDVIRPNLSVREGIEIVVSGGMSMPQILSTLDPRTIQVDRSRPNRS
;
A
#
# COMPACT_ATOMS: atom_id res chain seq x y z
N MET A 1 13.96 0.53 -59.23
CA MET A 1 14.41 1.54 -60.21
C MET A 1 13.18 2.28 -60.72
N GLY A 2 13.21 3.62 -60.67
CA GLY A 2 12.13 4.57 -61.01
C GLY A 2 11.37 5.01 -59.75
N ASP A 3 11.75 6.09 -59.03
CA ASP A 3 11.75 7.54 -59.36
C ASP A 3 10.33 8.04 -59.71
N GLU A 4 9.75 9.14 -59.20
CA GLU A 4 10.26 10.32 -58.50
C GLU A 4 9.07 11.09 -57.83
N LYS A 5 9.41 12.15 -57.08
CA LYS A 5 8.63 13.07 -56.24
C LYS A 5 7.36 13.73 -56.83
N SER A 6 6.44 14.13 -55.94
CA SER A 6 5.97 15.54 -55.86
C SER A 6 5.29 15.88 -54.52
N GLU A 7 5.64 17.02 -53.95
CA GLU A 7 5.13 17.63 -52.72
C GLU A 7 3.90 18.53 -52.96
N THR A 8 3.24 18.86 -51.83
CA THR A 8 2.57 20.14 -51.47
C THR A 8 1.05 20.32 -51.63
N MET A 9 0.41 20.33 -50.44
CA MET A 9 -0.44 21.39 -49.86
C MET A 9 -1.98 21.34 -49.95
N VAL A 10 -2.56 21.77 -48.81
CA VAL A 10 -3.90 22.29 -48.54
C VAL A 10 -4.92 21.30 -47.98
N GLY A 11 -5.32 21.55 -46.72
CA GLY A 11 -6.46 20.87 -46.08
C GLY A 11 -6.56 21.05 -44.56
N VAL A 12 -6.46 22.29 -44.06
CA VAL A 12 -6.98 22.63 -42.73
C VAL A 12 -8.50 22.48 -42.77
N ILE A 13 -9.12 21.73 -41.86
CA ILE A 13 -10.44 21.98 -41.22
C ILE A 13 -10.84 20.78 -40.32
N GLY A 14 -10.99 21.06 -39.02
CA GLY A 14 -12.14 20.63 -38.20
C GLY A 14 -12.19 19.21 -37.64
N ASN A 15 -11.81 19.04 -36.36
CA ASN A 15 -12.63 18.28 -35.41
C ASN A 15 -12.29 18.59 -33.93
N SER A 16 -12.63 19.78 -33.44
CA SER A 16 -12.51 20.18 -32.02
C SER A 16 -13.87 20.30 -31.32
N SER A 17 -14.80 19.38 -31.62
CA SER A 17 -16.20 19.47 -31.19
C SER A 17 -16.60 18.42 -30.15
N ARG A 18 -15.81 18.22 -29.07
CA ARG A 18 -16.23 17.34 -27.94
C ARG A 18 -15.85 17.84 -26.53
N GLU A 19 -15.65 19.15 -26.35
CA GLU A 19 -15.25 19.71 -25.03
C GLU A 19 -16.10 20.90 -24.54
N ARG A 20 -17.30 21.17 -25.10
CA ARG A 20 -18.14 22.32 -24.67
C ARG A 20 -19.36 22.01 -23.79
N ASP A 21 -19.57 20.76 -23.37
CA ASP A 21 -20.83 20.36 -22.70
C ASP A 21 -20.72 20.16 -21.17
N ARG A 22 -19.78 20.80 -20.46
CA ARG A 22 -19.67 20.63 -18.99
C ARG A 22 -19.60 21.88 -18.12
N GLU A 23 -19.79 23.07 -18.68
CA GLU A 23 -19.81 24.33 -17.90
C GLU A 23 -21.16 25.05 -17.95
N LEU A 24 -22.25 24.39 -17.57
CA LEU A 24 -23.57 25.04 -17.45
C LEU A 24 -24.37 24.44 -16.28
N LEU A 25 -23.89 24.67 -15.05
CA LEU A 25 -24.69 24.52 -13.83
C LEU A 25 -24.33 25.62 -12.83
N ILE A 26 -24.68 26.87 -13.16
CA ILE A 26 -24.85 27.95 -12.20
C ILE A 26 -26.29 28.46 -12.39
N PRO A 27 -27.15 28.46 -11.36
CA PRO A 27 -28.46 29.08 -11.48
C PRO A 27 -28.28 30.60 -11.37
N VAL A 28 -28.31 31.28 -12.51
CA VAL A 28 -28.56 32.73 -12.58
C VAL A 28 -30.06 32.92 -12.45
N ALA A 29 -30.47 33.66 -11.42
CA ALA A 29 -31.85 34.04 -11.20
C ALA A 29 -32.22 35.13 -12.22
N ASP A 30 -33.17 34.84 -13.11
CA ASP A 30 -33.83 35.81 -13.98
C ASP A 30 -35.28 36.04 -13.51
N SER A 31 -35.62 37.30 -13.32
CA SER A 31 -36.91 37.94 -13.66
C SER A 31 -36.74 39.45 -13.39
N VAL A 32 -36.61 40.36 -14.37
CA VAL A 32 -37.63 40.85 -15.33
C VAL A 32 -38.78 41.50 -14.52
N ASP A 33 -39.09 42.81 -14.54
CA ASP A 33 -39.21 43.73 -15.68
C ASP A 33 -39.41 45.24 -15.31
N HIS A 34 -39.02 46.10 -16.27
CA HIS A 34 -39.58 47.38 -16.78
C HIS A 34 -39.97 48.67 -15.96
N HIS A 35 -39.31 49.76 -16.39
CA HIS A 35 -39.76 51.12 -16.82
C HIS A 35 -40.44 52.18 -15.89
N HIS A 36 -39.73 53.33 -15.83
CA HIS A 36 -40.13 54.74 -16.02
C HIS A 36 -40.88 55.60 -14.97
N HIS A 37 -40.32 56.82 -14.84
CA HIS A 37 -40.91 58.14 -14.53
C HIS A 37 -40.91 58.71 -13.09
N HIS A 38 -40.87 60.04 -13.10
CA HIS A 38 -40.39 61.01 -12.12
C HIS A 38 -41.45 61.46 -11.08
N HIS A 39 -40.92 62.05 -9.98
CA HIS A 39 -41.41 63.18 -9.17
C HIS A 39 -42.39 62.99 -7.99
N HIS A 40 -41.99 63.69 -6.90
CA HIS A 40 -42.71 64.30 -5.77
C HIS A 40 -43.11 63.51 -4.51
N ASP A 41 -42.48 63.95 -3.41
CA ASP A 41 -42.94 64.33 -2.07
C ASP A 41 -43.77 63.41 -1.15
N ASP A 42 -43.33 63.50 0.10
CA ASP A 42 -44.04 63.50 1.38
C ASP A 42 -44.41 62.20 2.14
N SER A 43 -43.78 62.14 3.33
CA SER A 43 -44.28 61.75 4.66
C SER A 43 -44.95 60.39 4.91
N SER A 44 -44.33 59.70 5.88
CA SER A 44 -44.92 58.90 6.96
C SER A 44 -45.88 57.75 6.63
N GLU A 45 -45.50 56.53 7.00
CA GLU A 45 -46.07 55.86 8.19
C GLU A 45 -45.42 54.50 8.47
N THR A 46 -45.39 54.20 9.76
CA THR A 46 -44.80 53.06 10.45
C THR A 46 -45.61 51.76 10.34
N SER A 47 -44.87 50.65 10.48
CA SER A 47 -45.26 49.35 11.07
C SER A 47 -46.02 48.32 10.22
N SER A 48 -45.39 47.17 9.97
CA SER A 48 -45.64 45.95 10.75
C SER A 48 -44.77 44.78 10.27
N SER A 49 -44.51 43.88 11.20
CA SER A 49 -43.40 42.95 11.32
C SER A 49 -43.72 41.50 10.94
N ALA A 50 -42.63 40.74 10.73
CA ALA A 50 -42.41 39.33 11.11
C ALA A 50 -42.74 38.22 10.10
N SER A 51 -41.68 37.62 9.51
CA SER A 51 -41.49 36.15 9.39
C SER A 51 -40.26 35.73 8.55
N HIS A 52 -39.05 36.20 8.88
CA HIS A 52 -37.81 35.70 8.23
C HIS A 52 -36.64 35.59 9.23
N HIS A 53 -36.68 34.60 10.14
CA HIS A 53 -35.53 34.38 11.04
C HIS A 53 -35.16 32.92 11.36
N ASN A 54 -35.86 31.92 10.82
CA ASN A 54 -35.55 30.51 11.12
C ASN A 54 -34.58 29.84 10.12
N THR A 55 -34.36 30.40 8.93
CA THR A 55 -33.58 29.73 7.87
C THR A 55 -32.06 29.83 8.06
N GLY A 56 -31.55 30.92 8.66
CA GLY A 56 -30.10 31.13 8.82
C GLY A 56 -29.45 30.28 9.92
N ARG A 57 -30.21 29.88 10.94
CA ARG A 57 -29.70 29.06 12.05
C ARG A 57 -29.49 27.62 11.58
N GLU A 58 -30.43 27.04 10.84
CA GLU A 58 -30.33 25.67 10.36
C GLU A 58 -29.20 25.44 9.34
N THR A 59 -28.94 26.41 8.47
CA THR A 59 -27.83 26.34 7.51
C THR A 59 -26.48 26.46 8.22
N PHE A 60 -26.37 27.33 9.22
CA PHE A 60 -25.16 27.46 10.03
C PHE A 60 -24.85 26.19 10.83
N TYR A 61 -25.85 25.55 11.45
CA TYR A 61 -25.66 24.27 12.15
C TYR A 61 -25.21 23.14 11.20
N LYS A 62 -25.73 23.10 9.97
CA LYS A 62 -25.30 22.10 8.97
C LYS A 62 -23.85 22.32 8.53
N VAL A 63 -23.43 23.56 8.35
CA VAL A 63 -22.04 23.91 7.98
C VAL A 63 -21.07 23.64 9.13
N VAL A 64 -21.39 24.07 10.35
CA VAL A 64 -20.56 23.82 11.54
C VAL A 64 -20.47 22.34 11.86
N ARG A 65 -21.59 21.59 11.76
CA ARG A 65 -21.61 20.13 11.95
C ARG A 65 -20.74 19.42 10.92
N SER A 66 -20.83 19.81 9.64
CA SER A 66 -20.01 19.23 8.57
C SER A 66 -18.52 19.55 8.73
N TRP A 67 -18.19 20.75 9.18
CA TRP A 67 -16.80 21.15 9.46
C TRP A 67 -16.24 20.39 10.67
N ALA A 68 -17.00 20.31 11.77
CA ALA A 68 -16.63 19.57 12.97
C ALA A 68 -16.49 18.07 12.70
N SER A 69 -17.42 17.47 11.94
CA SER A 69 -17.35 16.04 11.58
C SER A 69 -16.14 15.72 10.71
N LYS A 70 -15.78 16.60 9.75
CA LYS A 70 -14.57 16.43 8.93
C LYS A 70 -13.30 16.45 9.79
N LYS A 71 -13.20 17.40 10.73
CA LYS A 71 -12.02 17.51 11.63
C LYS A 71 -11.96 16.36 12.64
N PHE A 72 -13.10 15.93 13.18
CA PHE A 72 -13.18 14.74 14.05
C PHE A 72 -12.77 13.47 13.30
N MET A 73 -13.23 13.27 12.06
CA MET A 73 -12.89 12.10 11.26
C MET A 73 -11.39 12.07 10.93
N THR A 74 -10.79 13.21 10.59
CA THR A 74 -9.32 13.31 10.44
C THR A 74 -8.59 12.99 11.76
N GLY A 75 -9.06 13.51 12.89
CA GLY A 75 -8.49 13.20 14.20
C GLY A 75 -8.58 11.71 14.55
N CYS A 76 -9.72 11.08 14.30
CA CYS A 76 -9.90 9.64 14.47
C CYS A 76 -8.96 8.83 13.55
N VAL A 77 -8.84 9.18 12.27
CA VAL A 77 -7.97 8.46 11.32
C VAL A 77 -6.51 8.53 11.74
N ILE A 78 -6.04 9.67 12.27
CA ILE A 78 -4.67 9.82 12.76
C ILE A 78 -4.47 9.09 14.08
N LEU A 79 -5.45 9.12 14.99
CA LEU A 79 -5.36 8.48 16.31
C LEU A 79 -5.55 6.97 16.25
N PHE A 80 -6.34 6.47 15.30
CA PHE A 80 -6.67 5.06 15.13
C PHE A 80 -5.44 4.13 15.10
N PRO A 81 -4.40 4.37 14.28
CA PRO A 81 -3.21 3.51 14.28
C PRO A 81 -2.45 3.55 15.61
N ILE A 82 -2.41 4.70 16.29
CA ILE A 82 -1.74 4.85 17.59
C ILE A 82 -2.53 4.10 18.68
N ALA A 83 -3.85 4.25 18.70
CA ALA A 83 -4.71 3.57 19.65
C ALA A 83 -4.66 2.05 19.47
N ILE A 84 -4.66 1.56 18.23
CA ILE A 84 -4.55 0.14 17.94
C ILE A 84 -3.21 -0.42 18.38
N THR A 85 -2.10 0.25 18.06
CA THR A 85 -0.76 -0.23 18.46
C THR A 85 -0.63 -0.27 19.97
N PHE A 86 -1.12 0.75 20.68
CA PHE A 86 -1.16 0.75 22.14
C PHE A 86 -2.04 -0.37 22.70
N TYR A 87 -3.25 -0.54 22.17
CA TYR A 87 -4.18 -1.60 22.60
C TYR A 87 -3.58 -3.01 22.42
N ILE A 88 -3.00 -3.29 21.25
CA ILE A 88 -2.39 -4.59 20.95
C ILE A 88 -1.19 -4.84 21.87
N THR A 89 -0.35 -3.83 22.07
CA THR A 89 0.82 -3.94 22.96
C THR A 89 0.39 -4.20 24.40
N TRP A 90 -0.59 -3.44 24.89
CA TRP A 90 -1.15 -3.59 26.22
C TRP A 90 -1.78 -4.97 26.42
N TRP A 91 -2.58 -5.42 25.45
CA TRP A 91 -3.19 -6.75 25.47
C TRP A 91 -2.14 -7.87 25.49
N PHE A 92 -1.07 -7.74 24.70
CA PHE A 92 0.01 -8.73 24.65
C PHE A 92 0.78 -8.82 25.97
N ILE A 93 1.14 -7.67 26.57
CA ILE A 93 1.82 -7.64 27.88
C ILE A 93 0.95 -8.33 28.93
N HIS A 94 -0.35 -8.02 28.98
CA HIS A 94 -1.26 -8.67 29.92
C HIS A 94 -1.44 -10.17 29.67
N LEU A 95 -1.38 -10.62 28.42
CA LEU A 95 -1.43 -12.05 28.09
C LEU A 95 -0.22 -12.79 28.64
N VAL A 96 0.98 -12.23 28.42
CA VAL A 96 2.23 -12.81 28.96
C VAL A 96 2.23 -12.74 30.48
N ASP A 97 1.86 -11.59 31.06
CA ASP A 97 1.77 -11.44 32.51
C ASP A 97 0.76 -12.39 33.14
N GLY A 98 -0.37 -12.65 32.49
CA GLY A 98 -1.32 -13.65 32.94
C GLY A 98 -0.74 -15.06 32.94
N PHE A 99 0.05 -15.41 31.92
CA PHE A 99 0.71 -16.71 31.83
C PHE A 99 1.82 -16.89 32.89
N PHE A 100 2.57 -15.84 33.19
CA PHE A 100 3.67 -15.86 34.16
C PHE A 100 3.28 -15.37 35.57
N SER A 101 2.05 -14.90 35.77
CA SER A 101 1.48 -14.51 37.08
C SER A 101 1.79 -15.52 38.20
N PRO A 102 1.56 -16.84 38.04
CA PRO A 102 1.89 -17.81 39.10
C PRO A 102 3.39 -17.87 39.42
N VAL A 103 4.27 -17.56 38.46
CA VAL A 103 5.73 -17.52 38.67
C VAL A 103 6.12 -16.26 39.43
N TYR A 104 5.56 -15.09 39.09
CA TYR A 104 5.87 -13.83 39.79
C TYR A 104 5.43 -13.84 41.25
N VAL A 105 4.26 -14.42 41.54
CA VAL A 105 3.76 -14.57 42.91
C VAL A 105 4.68 -15.47 43.73
N HIS A 106 5.27 -16.51 43.12
CA HIS A 106 6.21 -17.38 43.81
C HIS A 106 7.59 -16.72 44.03
N LEU A 107 8.00 -15.82 43.14
CA LEU A 107 9.26 -15.07 43.24
C LEU A 107 9.15 -13.78 44.08
N GLY A 108 7.95 -13.31 44.40
CA GLY A 108 7.72 -12.11 45.22
C GLY A 108 8.12 -10.79 44.54
N ILE A 109 8.15 -10.76 43.20
CA ILE A 109 8.57 -9.58 42.42
C ILE A 109 7.32 -8.87 41.90
N ASP A 110 7.06 -7.66 42.39
CA ASP A 110 6.01 -6.78 41.89
C ASP A 110 6.63 -5.42 41.54
N ILE A 111 7.18 -5.34 40.32
CA ILE A 111 7.85 -4.15 39.80
C ILE A 111 7.06 -3.66 38.59
N PHE A 112 6.69 -2.38 38.61
CA PHE A 112 6.04 -1.71 37.48
C PHE A 112 6.95 -1.80 36.23
N GLY A 113 6.46 -2.44 35.16
CA GLY A 113 7.20 -2.65 33.91
C GLY A 113 7.85 -4.04 33.76
N LEU A 114 7.73 -4.93 34.76
CA LEU A 114 8.23 -6.31 34.67
C LEU A 114 7.61 -7.05 33.47
N GLY A 115 6.32 -6.83 33.20
CA GLY A 115 5.61 -7.47 32.10
C GLY A 115 6.15 -7.17 30.72
N PHE A 116 6.71 -5.97 30.51
CA PHE A 116 7.35 -5.63 29.25
C PHE A 116 8.67 -6.39 29.07
N VAL A 117 9.49 -6.44 30.14
CA VAL A 117 10.78 -7.16 30.12
C VAL A 117 10.56 -8.64 29.90
N THR A 118 9.62 -9.23 30.63
CA THR A 118 9.31 -10.66 30.54
C THR A 118 8.67 -11.04 29.22
N SER A 119 7.87 -10.16 28.62
CA SER A 119 7.38 -10.30 27.24
C SER A 119 8.53 -10.38 26.23
N ILE A 120 9.51 -9.48 26.31
CA ILE A 120 10.69 -9.51 25.43
C ILE A 120 11.50 -10.79 25.65
N THR A 121 11.78 -11.14 26.91
CA THR A 121 12.51 -12.36 27.26
C THR A 121 11.78 -13.61 26.80
N PHE A 122 10.45 -13.64 26.92
CA PHE A 122 9.61 -14.74 26.47
C PHE A 122 9.66 -14.91 24.95
N ILE A 123 9.49 -13.83 24.19
CA ILE A 123 9.61 -13.86 22.72
C ILE A 123 10.99 -14.39 22.32
N PHE A 124 12.06 -13.91 22.98
CA PHE A 124 13.42 -14.36 22.72
C PHE A 124 13.59 -15.86 23.00
N LEU A 125 13.13 -16.34 24.17
CA LEU A 125 13.18 -17.75 24.55
C LEU A 125 12.39 -18.64 23.59
N VAL A 126 11.19 -18.22 23.18
CA VAL A 126 10.40 -18.91 22.17
C VAL A 126 11.15 -18.96 20.85
N GLY A 127 11.77 -17.86 20.42
CA GLY A 127 12.61 -17.83 19.22
C GLY A 127 13.75 -18.84 19.27
N VAL A 128 14.53 -18.86 20.37
CA VAL A 128 15.62 -19.83 20.58
C VAL A 128 15.11 -21.27 20.60
N PHE A 129 13.98 -21.51 21.27
CA PHE A 129 13.34 -22.82 21.33
C PHE A 129 12.90 -23.29 19.93
N MET A 130 12.28 -22.40 19.13
CA MET A 130 11.83 -22.71 17.78
C MET A 130 12.98 -22.96 16.81
N SER A 131 14.13 -22.30 16.99
CA SER A 131 15.36 -22.55 16.22
C SER A 131 16.05 -23.87 16.57
N SER A 132 15.67 -24.50 17.69
CA SER A 132 16.22 -25.79 18.10
C SER A 132 15.51 -26.95 17.41
N TRP A 133 16.19 -28.10 17.26
CA TRP A 133 15.63 -29.31 16.63
C TRP A 133 14.31 -29.78 17.26
N LEU A 134 14.18 -29.60 18.57
CA LEU A 134 12.96 -29.93 19.31
C LEU A 134 11.79 -28.99 18.94
N GLY A 135 12.05 -27.69 18.82
CA GLY A 135 11.05 -26.71 18.39
C GLY A 135 10.59 -26.95 16.95
N ALA A 136 11.54 -27.22 16.05
CA ALA A 136 11.22 -27.60 14.66
C ALA A 136 10.34 -28.85 14.59
N SER A 137 10.62 -29.86 15.43
CA SER A 137 9.84 -31.09 15.50
C SER A 137 8.41 -30.84 16.04
N VAL A 138 8.26 -30.05 17.11
CA VAL A 138 6.95 -29.70 17.69
C VAL A 138 6.11 -28.88 16.70
N LEU A 139 6.73 -27.90 16.03
CA LEU A 139 6.06 -27.12 14.98
C LEU A 139 5.58 -28.01 13.84
N SER A 140 6.42 -28.95 13.36
CA SER A 140 6.04 -29.86 12.28
C SER A 140 4.83 -30.73 12.64
N LEU A 141 4.74 -31.17 13.90
CA LEU A 141 3.63 -31.97 14.40
C LEU A 141 2.35 -31.13 14.54
N GLY A 142 2.46 -29.89 15.02
CA GLY A 142 1.34 -28.94 15.08
C GLY A 142 0.82 -28.58 13.68
N GLU A 143 1.72 -28.37 12.72
CA GLU A 143 1.36 -28.15 11.32
C GLU A 143 0.62 -29.34 10.73
N TRP A 144 1.06 -30.57 11.04
CA TRP A 144 0.37 -31.78 10.60
C TRP A 144 -1.07 -31.85 11.13
N PHE A 145 -1.27 -31.49 12.40
CA PHE A 145 -2.60 -31.44 13.02
C PHE A 145 -3.50 -30.39 12.35
N ILE A 146 -2.98 -29.18 12.14
CA ILE A 146 -3.71 -28.08 11.49
C ILE A 146 -4.08 -28.44 10.04
N LYS A 147 -3.18 -29.10 9.31
CA LYS A 147 -3.42 -29.57 7.93
C LYS A 147 -4.52 -30.63 7.82
N ARG A 148 -4.92 -31.25 8.93
CA ARG A 148 -6.05 -32.21 8.99
C ARG A 148 -7.40 -31.50 9.05
N MET A 149 -7.46 -30.23 9.43
CA MET A 149 -8.71 -29.47 9.55
C MET A 149 -9.04 -28.73 8.24
N PRO A 150 -10.18 -29.03 7.58
CA PRO A 150 -10.47 -28.56 6.23
C PRO A 150 -10.60 -27.04 6.08
N PHE A 151 -10.99 -26.31 7.13
CA PHE A 151 -11.06 -24.84 7.10
C PHE A 151 -9.79 -24.17 7.62
N VAL A 152 -9.30 -24.60 8.79
CA VAL A 152 -8.15 -23.97 9.47
C VAL A 152 -6.87 -24.07 8.64
N ARG A 153 -6.71 -25.14 7.86
CA ARG A 153 -5.57 -25.31 6.95
C ARG A 153 -5.41 -24.15 5.96
N HIS A 154 -6.51 -23.64 5.40
CA HIS A 154 -6.43 -22.55 4.43
C HIS A 154 -5.93 -21.24 5.06
N ILE A 155 -6.45 -20.91 6.25
CA ILE A 155 -6.03 -19.71 6.99
C ILE A 155 -4.56 -19.86 7.43
N TYR A 156 -4.18 -21.00 7.99
CA TYR A 156 -2.81 -21.25 8.43
C TYR A 156 -1.81 -21.19 7.27
N ASN A 157 -2.13 -21.80 6.13
CA ASN A 157 -1.26 -21.77 4.95
C ASN A 157 -1.09 -20.34 4.43
N ALA A 158 -2.16 -19.55 4.36
CA ALA A 158 -2.09 -18.16 3.97
C ALA A 158 -1.18 -17.38 4.93
N SER A 159 -1.42 -17.44 6.24
CA SER A 159 -0.59 -16.78 7.26
C SER A 159 0.87 -17.20 7.21
N LYS A 160 1.13 -18.51 7.04
CA LYS A 160 2.50 -19.05 6.93
C LYS A 160 3.20 -18.48 5.70
N GLN A 161 2.52 -18.39 4.56
CA GLN A 161 3.06 -17.84 3.32
C GLN A 161 3.50 -16.38 3.49
N ILE A 162 2.68 -15.57 4.17
CA ILE A 162 3.04 -14.18 4.52
C ILE A 162 4.30 -14.18 5.40
N SER A 163 4.30 -15.01 6.45
CA SER A 163 5.40 -15.09 7.41
C SER A 163 6.71 -15.55 6.77
N THR A 164 6.66 -16.46 5.79
CA THR A 164 7.85 -16.92 5.06
C THR A 164 8.36 -15.87 4.08
N ALA A 165 7.48 -15.07 3.48
CA ALA A 165 7.87 -14.00 2.57
C ALA A 165 8.61 -12.85 3.28
N ILE A 166 8.35 -12.64 4.58
CA ILE A 166 8.99 -11.59 5.39
C ILE A 166 10.22 -12.09 6.18
N SER A 167 10.50 -13.40 6.19
CA SER A 167 11.57 -13.98 7.01
C SER A 167 12.95 -13.69 6.40
N PRO A 168 13.89 -13.05 7.13
CA PRO A 168 15.21 -12.68 6.61
C PRO A 168 16.11 -13.87 6.26
N ASP A 169 15.92 -15.02 6.93
CA ASP A 169 16.92 -16.09 7.03
C ASP A 169 16.66 -17.31 6.12
N GLN A 170 15.54 -17.36 5.39
CA GLN A 170 15.31 -18.44 4.45
C GLN A 170 15.80 -18.05 3.06
N ASN A 171 17.00 -18.55 2.76
CA ASN A 171 17.65 -18.63 1.44
C ASN A 171 16.85 -19.50 0.44
N THR A 172 15.52 -19.34 0.41
CA THR A 172 14.59 -20.00 -0.50
C THR A 172 13.53 -19.00 -0.99
N GLN A 173 13.98 -18.10 -1.85
CA GLN A 173 13.36 -17.82 -3.17
C GLN A 173 11.86 -17.43 -3.25
N ALA A 174 11.24 -16.81 -2.25
CA ALA A 174 9.91 -16.21 -2.49
C ALA A 174 10.04 -14.88 -3.25
N PHE A 175 10.89 -13.95 -2.76
CA PHE A 175 11.18 -12.66 -3.37
C PHE A 175 12.64 -12.29 -3.11
N LYS A 176 13.53 -12.58 -4.07
CA LYS A 176 14.98 -12.35 -3.93
C LYS A 176 15.31 -10.85 -3.93
N GLU A 177 14.60 -10.08 -4.74
CA GLU A 177 14.88 -8.67 -5.00
C GLU A 177 13.68 -8.01 -5.69
N VAL A 178 13.61 -6.69 -5.58
CA VAL A 178 12.66 -5.87 -6.34
C VAL A 178 13.19 -5.73 -7.78
N ALA A 179 12.29 -5.82 -8.74
CA ALA A 179 12.58 -5.65 -10.15
C ALA A 179 11.60 -4.68 -10.79
N ILE A 180 12.06 -3.95 -11.79
CA ILE A 180 11.25 -3.14 -12.67
C ILE A 180 11.37 -3.75 -14.06
N ILE A 181 10.23 -4.08 -14.65
CA ILE A 181 10.15 -4.62 -16.01
C ILE A 181 9.36 -3.69 -16.91
N ARG A 182 9.62 -3.74 -18.22
CA ARG A 182 8.79 -3.05 -19.20
C ARG A 182 7.43 -3.76 -19.30
N HIS A 183 6.35 -3.04 -19.07
CA HIS A 183 4.98 -3.53 -19.23
C HIS A 183 4.55 -3.33 -20.72
N PRO A 184 3.54 -4.02 -21.27
CA PRO A 184 3.45 -4.32 -22.70
C PRO A 184 3.36 -3.10 -23.63
N ARG A 185 3.10 -1.90 -23.11
CA ARG A 185 3.18 -0.66 -23.88
C ARG A 185 4.53 0.03 -23.66
N ILE A 186 5.07 0.58 -24.74
CA ILE A 186 6.31 1.34 -24.74
C ILE A 186 6.16 2.54 -23.78
N GLY A 187 7.06 2.64 -22.80
CA GLY A 187 7.04 3.68 -21.78
C GLY A 187 6.31 3.30 -20.48
N GLU A 188 5.65 2.15 -20.42
CA GLU A 188 5.07 1.62 -19.19
C GLU A 188 6.06 0.70 -18.47
N TYR A 189 6.16 0.86 -17.15
CA TYR A 189 6.99 0.05 -16.29
C TYR A 189 6.15 -0.56 -15.18
N ALA A 190 6.40 -1.83 -14.88
CA ALA A 190 5.78 -2.54 -13.78
C ALA A 190 6.82 -2.83 -12.71
N ILE A 191 6.46 -2.55 -11.45
CA ILE A 191 7.21 -3.02 -10.30
C ILE A 191 6.81 -4.47 -10.01
N GLY A 192 7.80 -5.31 -9.80
CA GLY A 192 7.62 -6.70 -9.47
C GLY A 192 8.75 -7.19 -8.58
N PHE A 193 8.75 -8.48 -8.34
CA PHE A 193 9.73 -9.14 -7.50
C PHE A 193 10.30 -10.33 -8.22
N ILE A 194 11.63 -10.45 -8.27
CA ILE A 194 12.28 -11.65 -8.79
C ILE A 194 12.08 -12.75 -7.77
N THR A 195 11.37 -13.80 -8.17
CA THR A 195 11.09 -14.96 -7.32
C THR A 195 12.16 -16.03 -7.53
N SER A 196 12.45 -16.34 -8.80
CA SER A 196 13.43 -17.34 -9.22
C SER A 196 14.17 -16.91 -10.48
N SER A 197 15.26 -17.62 -10.77
CA SER A 197 16.02 -17.49 -12.02
C SER A 197 16.01 -18.86 -12.68
N VAL A 198 15.66 -18.91 -13.96
CA VAL A 198 15.49 -20.14 -14.73
C VAL A 198 16.34 -20.03 -15.99
N THR A 199 17.15 -21.04 -16.28
CA THR A 199 17.85 -21.15 -17.56
C THR A 199 16.95 -21.89 -18.55
N LEU A 200 16.53 -21.20 -19.60
CA LEU A 200 15.82 -21.85 -20.70
C LEU A 200 16.86 -22.45 -21.64
N GLN A 201 16.98 -23.78 -21.62
CA GLN A 201 17.76 -24.50 -22.61
C GLN A 201 17.00 -24.54 -23.93
N ASN A 202 17.46 -23.75 -24.89
CA ASN A 202 16.99 -23.83 -26.26
C ASN A 202 18.00 -24.65 -27.08
N TYR A 203 17.58 -25.22 -28.22
CA TYR A 203 18.44 -26.06 -29.07
C TYR A 203 19.71 -25.34 -29.58
N THR A 204 19.76 -24.01 -29.48
CA THR A 204 20.80 -23.15 -30.07
C THR A 204 21.55 -22.29 -29.04
N ALA A 205 20.98 -22.03 -27.86
CA ALA A 205 21.58 -21.20 -26.81
C ALA A 205 20.89 -21.41 -25.45
N GLU A 206 21.64 -21.20 -24.36
CA GLU A 206 21.09 -21.09 -23.00
C GLU A 206 20.72 -19.63 -22.73
N GLU A 207 19.46 -19.36 -22.43
CA GLU A 207 18.98 -18.03 -22.04
C GLU A 207 18.68 -17.98 -20.53
N GLU A 208 19.34 -17.08 -19.81
CA GLU A 208 19.02 -16.79 -18.42
C GLU A 208 17.76 -15.91 -18.32
N LEU A 209 16.67 -16.49 -17.83
CA LEU A 209 15.41 -15.82 -17.57
C LEU A 209 15.22 -15.58 -16.07
N CYS A 210 14.68 -14.42 -15.73
CA CYS A 210 14.22 -14.09 -14.39
C CYS A 210 12.70 -14.25 -14.35
N CYS A 211 12.20 -14.98 -13.34
CA CYS A 211 10.79 -15.09 -13.03
C CYS A 211 10.39 -13.89 -12.18
N VAL A 212 9.74 -12.90 -12.80
CA VAL A 212 9.28 -11.67 -12.15
C VAL A 212 7.79 -11.80 -11.85
N TYR A 213 7.46 -11.79 -10.57
CA TYR A 213 6.08 -11.68 -10.11
C TYR A 213 5.67 -10.21 -10.02
N VAL A 214 4.65 -9.83 -10.78
CA VAL A 214 4.07 -8.49 -10.77
C VAL A 214 2.75 -8.56 -10.00
N PRO A 215 2.73 -8.13 -8.74
CA PRO A 215 1.48 -8.11 -7.98
C PRO A 215 0.51 -7.09 -8.57
N THR A 216 -0.77 -7.41 -8.46
CA THR A 216 -1.88 -6.47 -8.65
C THR A 216 -2.13 -5.71 -7.33
N ASN A 217 -3.27 -5.03 -7.20
CA ASN A 217 -3.73 -4.35 -5.98
C ASN A 217 -3.74 -5.24 -4.71
N HIS A 218 -3.65 -6.56 -4.86
CA HIS A 218 -3.49 -7.49 -3.75
C HIS A 218 -2.17 -8.25 -3.90
N LEU A 219 -1.32 -8.25 -2.87
CA LEU A 219 0.02 -8.82 -2.91
C LEU A 219 0.06 -10.31 -3.33
N TYR A 220 -1.04 -11.05 -3.14
CA TYR A 220 -1.15 -12.48 -3.46
C TYR A 220 -1.77 -12.78 -4.83
N ILE A 221 -2.20 -11.75 -5.56
CA ILE A 221 -2.77 -11.88 -6.90
C ILE A 221 -1.88 -11.07 -7.84
N GLY A 222 -1.37 -11.69 -8.89
CA GLY A 222 -0.49 -11.02 -9.82
C GLY A 222 -0.14 -11.91 -11.00
N ASP A 223 0.52 -11.30 -11.96
CA ASP A 223 1.01 -11.98 -13.16
C ASP A 223 2.45 -12.42 -12.94
N ILE A 224 2.83 -13.52 -13.59
CA ILE A 224 4.20 -14.01 -13.59
C ILE A 224 4.76 -13.82 -15.00
N PHE A 225 5.84 -13.06 -15.10
CA PHE A 225 6.55 -12.82 -16.35
C PHE A 225 7.93 -13.47 -16.32
N LEU A 226 8.29 -14.17 -17.39
CA LEU A 226 9.65 -14.62 -17.65
C LEU A 226 10.33 -13.57 -18.52
N VAL A 227 11.32 -12.88 -17.95
CA VAL A 227 12.01 -11.76 -18.61
C VAL A 227 13.50 -12.07 -18.68
N ASN A 228 14.16 -11.72 -19.79
CA ASN A 228 15.60 -11.89 -19.92
C ASN A 228 16.32 -11.13 -18.81
N ALA A 229 17.35 -11.73 -18.20
CA ALA A 229 18.08 -11.10 -17.09
C ALA A 229 18.66 -9.71 -17.44
N ASN A 230 18.97 -9.47 -18.73
CA ASN A 230 19.50 -8.19 -19.21
C ASN A 230 18.43 -7.09 -19.35
N ASP A 231 17.15 -7.47 -19.48
CA ASP A 231 16.04 -6.54 -19.64
C ASP A 231 15.38 -6.14 -18.29
N VAL A 232 15.83 -6.76 -17.19
CA VAL A 232 15.33 -6.46 -15.85
C VAL A 232 16.10 -5.30 -15.22
N ILE A 233 15.39 -4.24 -14.86
CA ILE A 233 15.94 -3.09 -14.14
C ILE A 233 15.89 -3.39 -12.65
N ARG A 234 17.03 -3.34 -11.96
CA ARG A 234 17.14 -3.63 -10.52
C ARG A 234 17.23 -2.33 -9.72
N PRO A 235 16.15 -1.84 -9.12
CA PRO A 235 16.21 -0.65 -8.26
C PRO A 235 16.95 -0.95 -6.95
N ASN A 236 17.55 0.07 -6.37
CA ASN A 236 18.11 0.04 -5.02
C ASN A 236 16.99 0.18 -3.98
N LEU A 237 16.10 -0.82 -3.94
CA LEU A 237 15.01 -0.95 -3.00
C LEU A 237 15.09 -2.29 -2.31
N SER A 238 14.87 -2.30 -0.99
CA SER A 238 14.64 -3.54 -0.27
C SER A 238 13.31 -4.17 -0.66
N VAL A 239 13.20 -5.49 -0.52
CA VAL A 239 11.94 -6.22 -0.75
C VAL A 239 10.81 -5.65 0.13
N ARG A 240 11.14 -5.21 1.35
CA ARG A 240 10.19 -4.57 2.27
C ARG A 240 9.62 -3.26 1.70
N GLU A 241 10.48 -2.38 1.19
CA GLU A 241 10.05 -1.13 0.55
C GLU A 241 9.23 -1.41 -0.71
N GLY A 242 9.60 -2.42 -1.51
CA GLY A 242 8.80 -2.86 -2.64
C GLY A 242 7.39 -3.31 -2.23
N ILE A 243 7.27 -4.11 -1.16
CA ILE A 243 5.97 -4.54 -0.63
C ILE A 243 5.15 -3.34 -0.15
N GLU A 244 5.79 -2.39 0.53
CA GLU A 244 5.13 -1.17 1.00
C GLU A 244 4.58 -0.33 -0.16
N ILE A 245 5.34 -0.18 -1.25
CA ILE A 245 4.89 0.52 -2.47
C ILE A 245 3.65 -0.16 -3.05
N VAL A 246 3.65 -1.49 -3.17
CA VAL A 246 2.50 -2.24 -3.73
C VAL A 246 1.28 -2.13 -2.82
N VAL A 247 1.44 -2.34 -1.51
CA VAL A 247 0.33 -2.32 -0.54
C VAL A 247 -0.25 -0.92 -0.36
N SER A 248 0.57 0.12 -0.49
CA SER A 248 0.14 1.53 -0.45
C SER A 248 -0.52 2.01 -1.75
N GLY A 249 -0.60 1.15 -2.78
CA GLY A 249 -1.11 1.53 -4.10
C GLY A 249 -0.20 2.54 -4.83
N GLY A 250 1.10 2.53 -4.54
CA GLY A 250 2.10 3.43 -5.12
C GLY A 250 2.35 4.71 -4.33
N MET A 251 1.63 4.97 -3.24
CA MET A 251 1.79 6.20 -2.45
C MET A 251 3.15 6.30 -1.74
N SER A 252 3.78 5.18 -1.42
CA SER A 252 5.12 5.13 -0.82
C SER A 252 6.27 5.15 -1.85
N MET A 253 6.01 5.43 -3.14
CA MET A 253 7.05 5.43 -4.17
C MET A 253 8.06 6.59 -3.95
N PRO A 254 9.38 6.32 -3.92
CA PRO A 254 10.39 7.36 -3.80
C PRO A 254 10.44 8.23 -5.06
N GLN A 255 10.85 9.50 -4.89
CA GLN A 255 10.94 10.47 -5.99
C GLN A 255 12.07 10.14 -6.99
N ILE A 256 13.09 9.41 -6.55
CA ILE A 256 14.24 9.02 -7.37
C ILE A 256 14.49 7.52 -7.15
N LEU A 257 14.45 6.75 -8.24
CA LEU A 257 14.83 5.34 -8.26
C LEU A 257 16.25 5.21 -8.82
N SER A 258 17.22 4.95 -7.96
CA SER A 258 18.58 4.61 -8.38
C SER A 258 18.64 3.12 -8.73
N THR A 259 19.25 2.77 -9.86
CA THR A 259 19.48 1.37 -10.23
C THR A 259 20.77 0.87 -9.60
N LEU A 260 20.78 -0.38 -9.13
CA LEU A 260 22.02 -1.06 -8.74
C LEU A 260 22.87 -1.26 -10.01
N ASP A 261 24.09 -0.69 -10.02
CA ASP A 261 25.03 -0.86 -11.12
C ASP A 261 25.39 -2.36 -11.25
N PRO A 262 25.17 -3.00 -12.43
CA PRO A 262 25.47 -4.42 -12.66
C PRO A 262 26.90 -4.82 -12.29
N ARG A 263 27.85 -3.87 -12.29
CA ARG A 263 29.26 -4.12 -11.94
C ARG A 263 29.47 -4.51 -10.48
N THR A 264 28.56 -4.15 -9.58
CA THR A 264 28.71 -4.44 -8.14
C THR A 264 28.36 -5.89 -7.80
N ILE A 265 27.45 -6.52 -8.55
CA ILE A 265 26.99 -7.89 -8.29
C ILE A 265 28.02 -8.93 -8.76
N GLN A 266 28.79 -8.63 -9.80
CA GLN A 266 29.80 -9.55 -10.34
C GLN A 266 31.02 -9.72 -9.41
N VAL A 267 31.32 -8.71 -8.59
CA VAL A 267 32.45 -8.72 -7.64
C VAL A 267 32.20 -9.67 -6.46
N ASP A 268 30.94 -9.88 -6.07
CA ASP A 268 30.60 -10.75 -4.95
C ASP A 268 30.52 -12.24 -5.35
N ARG A 269 30.08 -12.53 -6.58
CA ARG A 269 30.09 -13.92 -7.12
C ARG A 269 31.48 -14.44 -7.49
N SER A 270 32.48 -13.56 -7.61
CA SER A 270 33.85 -13.92 -8.02
C SER A 270 34.84 -14.07 -6.87
N ARG A 271 34.39 -13.99 -5.61
CA ARG A 271 35.20 -14.40 -4.46
C ARG A 271 35.05 -15.90 -4.22
N PRO A 272 36.01 -16.76 -4.63
CA PRO A 272 36.04 -18.11 -4.14
C PRO A 272 36.25 -18.07 -2.63
N ASN A 273 35.41 -18.82 -1.93
CA ASN A 273 35.45 -19.07 -0.50
C ASN A 273 36.87 -19.53 -0.14
N ARG A 274 37.69 -18.64 0.44
CA ARG A 274 38.98 -19.03 1.01
C ARG A 274 38.69 -19.70 2.35
N SER A 275 38.89 -21.01 2.35
CA SER A 275 39.10 -21.90 3.49
C SER A 275 39.96 -21.28 4.59
#